data_AF-A0A3S3STP1-F1
#
_entry.id   AF-A0A3S3STP1-F1
#
_cell.length_a   1.000
_cell.length_b   1.000
_cell.length_c   1.000
_cell.angle_alpha   90.00
_cell.angle_beta   90.00
_cell.angle_gamma   90.00
#
_symmetry.space_group_name_H-M   'P 1'
#
loop_
_entity.id
_entity.type
_entity.pdbx_description
1 polymer ?
#
loop_
_entity_poly.entity_id
_entity_poly.type
_entity_poly.pdbx_seq_one_letter_code
_entity_poly.pdbx_strand_id
1 'polypeptide(L)' 'MLEVLEGEMNPREIQEQLGLKAEKNFRLLYLRPALDAGLIEMTLPGKPRSPKQCYRLTLAGQTVKKRGVR' A
#
# COMPACT_ATOMS: atom_id res chain seq x y z
N MET A 1 -3.16 -4.79 -5.33
CA MET A 1 -2.72 -4.07 -4.10
C MET A 1 -3.56 -2.83 -3.87
N LEU A 2 -3.62 -1.89 -4.81
CA LEU A 2 -4.46 -0.68 -4.65
C LEU A 2 -5.93 -1.00 -4.38
N GLU A 3 -6.46 -2.07 -4.99
CA GLU A 3 -7.85 -2.51 -4.79
C GLU A 3 -8.22 -2.80 -3.33
N VAL A 4 -7.30 -3.37 -2.54
CA VAL A 4 -7.57 -3.75 -1.15
C VAL A 4 -7.29 -2.63 -0.15
N LEU A 5 -6.65 -1.55 -0.60
CA LEU A 5 -6.32 -0.42 0.26
C LEU A 5 -7.57 0.43 0.51
N GLU A 6 -7.99 0.48 1.76
CA GLU A 6 -9.09 1.30 2.27
C GLU A 6 -8.60 2.11 3.47
N GLY A 7 -8.77 3.44 3.44
CA GLY A 7 -8.27 4.30 4.52
C GLY A 7 -6.77 4.17 4.75
N GLU A 8 -6.36 4.05 6.01
CA GLU A 8 -4.97 3.81 6.43
C GLU A 8 -4.81 2.37 6.90
N MET A 9 -3.89 1.63 6.29
CA MET A 9 -3.65 0.23 6.61
C MET A 9 -2.17 -0.03 6.84
N ASN A 10 -1.85 -0.91 7.78
CA ASN A 10 -0.49 -1.37 7.98
C ASN A 10 -0.09 -2.40 6.90
N PRO A 11 1.22 -2.63 6.66
CA PRO A 11 1.70 -3.60 5.68
C PRO A 11 1.10 -5.00 5.80
N ARG A 12 0.87 -5.46 7.03
CA ARG A 12 0.37 -6.79 7.32
C ARG A 12 -1.09 -6.93 6.91
N GLU A 13 -1.93 -5.95 7.25
CA GLU A 13 -3.33 -5.91 6.82
C GLU A 13 -3.46 -5.94 5.29
N ILE A 14 -2.64 -5.13 4.59
CA ILE A 14 -2.63 -5.12 3.12
C ILE A 14 -2.21 -6.50 2.58
N GLN A 15 -1.15 -7.07 3.14
CA GLN A 15 -0.65 -8.39 2.72
C GLN A 15 -1.69 -9.49 2.94
N GLU A 16 -2.37 -9.48 4.10
CA GLU A 16 -3.43 -10.43 4.45
C GLU A 16 -4.63 -10.30 3.52
N GLN A 17 -5.09 -9.08 3.21
CA GLN A 17 -6.18 -8.87 2.25
C GLN A 17 -5.82 -9.31 0.81
N LEU A 18 -4.54 -9.26 0.44
CA LEU A 18 -4.06 -9.80 -0.84
C LEU A 18 -3.89 -11.33 -0.83
N GLY A 19 -4.09 -12.00 0.31
CA GLY A 19 -3.85 -13.43 0.46
C GLY A 19 -2.38 -13.84 0.28
N LEU A 20 -1.44 -12.90 0.45
CA LEU A 20 -0.02 -13.14 0.21
C LEU A 20 0.67 -13.70 1.47
N LYS A 21 1.42 -14.79 1.30
CA LYS A 21 2.15 -15.40 2.43
C LYS A 21 3.56 -14.84 2.64
N ALA A 22 4.19 -14.37 1.57
CA ALA A 22 5.59 -13.94 1.58
C ALA A 22 5.74 -12.43 1.75
N GLU A 23 6.09 -11.99 2.95
CA GLU A 23 6.25 -10.56 3.31
C GLU A 23 7.34 -9.86 2.47
N LYS A 24 8.46 -10.55 2.20
CA LYS A 24 9.54 -10.01 1.36
C LYS A 24 9.06 -9.72 -0.07
N ASN A 25 8.29 -10.63 -0.65
CA ASN A 25 7.75 -10.47 -2.00
C ASN A 25 6.67 -9.39 -2.02
N PHE A 26 5.82 -9.33 -0.98
CA PHE A 26 4.85 -8.25 -0.83
C PHE A 26 5.52 -6.87 -0.86
N ARG A 27 6.59 -6.68 -0.07
CA ARG A 27 7.32 -5.42 -0.04
C ARG A 27 7.96 -5.07 -1.39
N LEU A 28 8.66 -6.03 -2.00
CA LEU A 28 9.43 -5.76 -3.22
C LEU A 28 8.57 -5.62 -4.47
N LEU A 29 7.48 -6.39 -4.58
CA LEU A 29 6.68 -6.47 -5.80
C LEU A 29 5.41 -5.62 -5.77
N TYR A 30 4.95 -5.20 -4.58
CA TYR A 30 3.70 -4.45 -4.44
C TYR A 30 3.90 -3.13 -3.72
N LEU A 31 4.44 -3.16 -2.50
CA LEU A 31 4.53 -1.95 -1.67
C LEU A 31 5.51 -0.93 -2.23
N ARG A 32 6.75 -1.37 -2.53
CA ARG A 32 7.82 -0.51 -3.05
C ARG A 32 7.46 0.08 -4.42
N PRO A 33 6.98 -0.69 -5.42
CA PRO A 33 6.58 -0.11 -6.70
C PRO A 33 5.44 0.89 -6.58
N ALA A 34 4.46 0.66 -5.69
CA ALA A 34 3.35 1.59 -5.49
C ALA A 34 3.79 2.91 -4.82
N LEU A 35 4.75 2.85 -3.89
CA LEU A 35 5.39 4.04 -3.30
C LEU A 35 6.19 4.81 -4.34
N ASP A 36 7.05 4.11 -5.09
CA ASP A 36 7.92 4.71 -6.10
C ASP A 36 7.09 5.35 -7.23
N ALA A 37 5.92 4.79 -7.55
CA ALA A 37 4.95 5.36 -8.49
C ALA A 37 4.07 6.48 -7.90
N GLY A 38 4.21 6.81 -6.60
CA GLY A 38 3.41 7.84 -5.94
C GLY A 38 1.92 7.52 -5.81
N LEU A 39 1.53 6.24 -5.95
CA LEU A 39 0.13 5.80 -5.85
C LEU A 39 -0.31 5.61 -4.39
N ILE A 40 0.65 5.35 -3.51
CA ILE A 40 0.44 5.29 -2.07
C ILE A 40 1.48 6.16 -1.36
N GLU A 41 1.19 6.54 -0.12
CA GLU A 41 2.10 7.27 0.75
C GLU A 41 2.16 6.66 2.15
N MET A 42 3.25 6.93 2.87
CA MET A 42 3.41 6.58 4.28
C MET A 42 2.71 7.60 5.17
N THR A 43 2.06 7.14 6.25
CA THR A 43 1.48 8.06 7.25
C THR A 43 2.54 8.62 8.20
N LEU A 44 3.65 7.90 8.41
CA LEU A 44 4.78 8.31 9.25
C LEU A 44 6.11 8.33 8.47
N PRO A 45 6.31 9.27 7.52
CA PRO A 45 7.51 9.26 6.65
C PRO A 45 8.83 9.43 7.42
N GLY A 46 8.83 10.19 8.52
CA GLY A 46 10.03 10.35 9.37
C GLY A 46 10.38 9.14 10.24
N LYS A 47 9.50 8.14 10.33
CA LYS A 47 9.71 6.91 11.10
C LYS A 47 9.32 5.68 10.26
N PRO A 48 10.05 5.40 9.16
CA PRO A 48 9.67 4.36 8.19
C PRO A 48 9.62 2.95 8.78
N ARG A 49 10.41 2.69 9.82
CA ARG A 49 10.47 1.39 10.54
C ARG A 49 9.54 1.35 11.77
N SER A 50 8.70 2.37 11.97
CA SER A 50 7.76 2.38 13.09
C SER A 50 6.79 1.20 12.99
N PRO A 51 6.49 0.49 14.09
CA PRO A 51 5.43 -0.50 14.10
C PRO A 51 4.04 0.11 13.86
N LYS A 52 3.90 1.43 14.03
CA LYS A 52 2.69 2.21 13.73
C LYS A 52 2.67 2.76 12.29
N GLN A 53 3.60 2.33 11.43
CA GLN A 53 3.60 2.77 10.04
C GLN A 53 2.40 2.19 9.29
N CYS A 54 1.64 3.07 8.66
CA CYS A 54 0.54 2.72 7.76
C CYS A 54 0.75 3.34 6.39
N TYR A 55 -0.05 2.87 5.44
CA TYR A 55 -0.05 3.31 4.05
C TYR A 55 -1.48 3.64 3.64
N ARG A 56 -1.62 4.63 2.76
CA ARG A 56 -2.91 5.03 2.18
C ARG A 56 -2.76 5.43 0.73
N LEU A 57 -3.87 5.41 -0.02
CA LEU A 57 -3.89 5.87 -1.41
C LEU A 57 -3.70 7.38 -1.49
N THR A 58 -2.86 7.82 -2.40
CA THR A 58 -2.83 9.22 -2.84
C THR A 58 -4.00 9.50 -3.78
N LEU A 59 -4.19 10.77 -4.16
CA LEU A 59 -5.17 11.12 -5.20
C LEU A 59 -4.91 10.39 -6.53
N ALA A 60 -3.63 10.21 -6.89
CA ALA A 60 -3.25 9.43 -8.07
C ALA A 60 -3.63 7.95 -7.91
N GLY A 61 -3.32 7.33 -6.76
CA GLY A 61 -3.70 5.95 -6.46
C GLY A 61 -5.22 5.72 -6.50
N GLN A 62 -6.00 6.64 -5.95
CA GLN A 62 -7.47 6.58 -6.01
C GLN A 62 -7.99 6.67 -7.44
N THR A 63 -7.36 7.50 -8.27
CA THR A 63 -7.72 7.63 -9.69
C THR A 63 -7.44 6.33 -10.44
N VAL A 64 -6.30 5.68 -10.18
CA VAL A 64 -5.95 4.40 -10.78
C VAL A 64 -6.91 3.29 -10.33
N LYS A 65 -7.20 3.19 -9.03
CA LYS A 65 -8.18 2.23 -8.47
C LYS A 65 -9.54 2.37 -9.16
N LYS A 66 -10.06 3.60 -9.29
CA LYS A 66 -11.34 3.86 -9.98
C LYS A 66 -11.35 3.47 -11.46
N ARG A 67 -10.20 3.46 -12.14
CA ARG A 67 -10.07 3.07 -13.55
C ARG A 67 -10.01 1.55 -13.75
N GLY A 68 -9.48 0.80 -12.77
CA GLY A 68 -9.40 -0.66 -12.80
C GLY A 68 -10.71 -1.38 -12.43
N VAL A 69 -11.65 -0.67 -11.81
CA VAL A 69 -12.99 -1.17 -11.42
C VAL A 69 -14.06 -0.89 -12.50
N ARG A 70 -13.65 -0.75 -13.77
CA ARG A 70 -14.56 -0.62 -14.92
C ARG A 70 -14.51 -1.84 -15.81
#